data_AF-A0A8J6AYU9-F1
#
_entry.id   AF-A0A8J6AYU9-F1
#
_cell.length_a   1.000
_cell.length_b   1.000
_cell.length_c   1.000
_cell.angle_alpha   90.00
_cell.angle_beta   90.00
_cell.angle_gamma   90.00
#
_symmetry.space_group_name_H-M   'P 1'
#
loop_
_entity.id
_entity.type
_entity.pdbx_description
1 polymer ?
#
loop_
_entity_poly.entity_id
_entity_poly.type
_entity_poly.pdbx_seq_one_letter_code
_entity_poly.pdbx_strand_id
1 'polypeptide(L)'
;LPIKTGQQNTHTKVSTEHNKECLINISKYKFSLVISGLTTILKNVNNMRIFGEAAEKNLYLSQLIILDTLEKCLAGQPKDTMRLDETMLVKQLLPEICHFLHTCREGNQHAAELRNSASGVLFSLSCNNFNAVFSRISTRLAFWNWVENYPDEFTKLYQIPQTDMAECAEKLFNLVDGFAESTKRKAAVWPLQIILLILCPEIIQDISKDVVDENNMNK
;
A
#
# COMPACT_ATOMS: atom_id res chain seq x y z
N LEU A 1 3.51 9.23 -19.43
CA LEU A 1 2.40 8.34 -19.03
C LEU A 1 1.11 8.82 -19.66
N PRO A 2 0.28 7.93 -20.21
CA PRO A 2 -0.97 8.27 -20.87
C PRO A 2 -1.92 9.16 -20.06
N ILE A 3 -1.96 8.99 -18.74
CA ILE A 3 -2.80 9.77 -17.83
C ILE A 3 -2.52 11.28 -17.85
N LYS A 4 -1.30 11.70 -18.22
CA LYS A 4 -0.92 13.12 -18.32
C LYS A 4 -0.94 13.65 -19.75
N THR A 5 -0.73 12.79 -20.74
CA THR A 5 -0.54 13.21 -22.13
C THR A 5 -1.76 12.94 -23.02
N GLY A 6 -2.77 12.21 -22.53
CA GLY A 6 -3.98 11.90 -23.29
C GLY A 6 -3.70 10.92 -24.43
N GLN A 7 -4.09 11.30 -25.66
CA GLN A 7 -3.95 10.45 -26.85
C GLN A 7 -2.47 10.10 -27.13
N GLN A 8 -2.21 8.81 -27.24
CA GLN A 8 -0.89 8.29 -27.61
C GLN A 8 -0.78 8.15 -29.13
N ASN A 9 0.26 8.75 -29.72
CA ASN A 9 0.65 8.51 -31.10
C ASN A 9 1.85 7.55 -31.15
N THR A 10 2.26 7.13 -32.34
CA THR A 10 3.37 6.17 -32.51
C THR A 10 4.66 6.65 -31.83
N HIS A 11 4.95 7.95 -31.91
CA HIS A 11 6.14 8.54 -31.30
C HIS A 11 6.10 8.48 -29.76
N THR A 12 4.95 8.79 -29.14
CA THR A 12 4.83 8.73 -27.67
C THR A 12 4.88 7.29 -27.13
N LYS A 13 4.39 6.31 -27.91
CA LYS A 13 4.52 4.88 -27.56
C LYS A 13 5.98 4.43 -27.58
N VAL A 14 6.72 4.75 -28.64
CA VAL A 14 8.16 4.42 -28.75
C VAL A 14 8.95 5.09 -27.64
N SER A 15 8.68 6.36 -27.35
CA SER A 15 9.33 7.08 -26.23
C SER A 15 9.02 6.43 -24.87
N THR A 16 7.81 5.93 -24.67
CA THR A 16 7.42 5.25 -23.42
C THR A 16 8.17 3.94 -23.23
N GLU A 17 8.25 3.10 -24.27
CA GLU A 17 9.04 1.85 -24.20
C GLU A 17 10.53 2.13 -24.02
N HIS A 18 11.08 3.15 -24.69
CA HIS A 18 12.47 3.55 -24.48
C HIS A 18 12.74 3.99 -23.03
N ASN A 19 11.86 4.82 -22.45
CA ASN A 19 12.01 5.28 -21.07
C ASN A 19 11.93 4.12 -20.07
N LYS A 20 11.04 3.17 -20.32
CA LYS A 20 10.91 1.94 -19.54
C LYS A 20 12.19 1.11 -19.59
N GLU A 21 12.73 0.87 -20.79
CA GLU A 21 13.99 0.14 -20.95
C GLU A 21 15.16 0.86 -20.26
N CYS A 22 15.19 2.20 -20.33
CA CYS A 22 16.16 3.02 -19.62
C CYS A 22 16.06 2.83 -18.09
N LEU A 23 14.84 2.89 -17.53
CA LEU A 23 14.62 2.67 -16.09
C LEU A 23 15.03 1.26 -15.65
N ILE A 24 14.72 0.24 -16.45
CA ILE A 24 15.14 -1.15 -16.17
C ILE A 24 16.67 -1.23 -16.14
N ASN A 25 17.36 -0.61 -17.09
CA ASN A 25 18.82 -0.61 -17.11
C ASN A 25 19.43 0.18 -15.95
N ILE A 26 18.86 1.33 -15.57
CA ILE A 26 19.30 2.09 -14.39
C ILE A 26 19.06 1.29 -13.10
N SER A 27 17.97 0.52 -13.02
CA SER A 27 17.63 -0.29 -11.83
C SER A 27 18.70 -1.31 -11.47
N LYS A 28 19.53 -1.75 -12.44
CA LYS A 28 20.67 -2.65 -12.20
C LYS A 28 21.74 -2.03 -11.30
N TYR A 29 21.83 -0.70 -11.26
CA TYR A 29 22.86 0.03 -10.50
C TYR A 29 22.28 0.92 -9.40
N LYS A 30 21.03 1.38 -9.55
CA LYS A 30 20.33 2.30 -8.64
C LYS A 30 18.96 1.74 -8.25
N PHE A 31 18.93 0.47 -7.89
CA PHE A 31 17.70 -0.30 -7.65
C PHE A 31 16.71 0.38 -6.70
N SER A 32 17.12 0.68 -5.46
CA SER A 32 16.23 1.28 -4.46
C SER A 32 15.66 2.64 -4.89
N LEU A 33 16.45 3.44 -5.60
CA LEU A 33 16.02 4.74 -6.12
C LEU A 33 14.95 4.57 -7.21
N VAL A 34 15.17 3.65 -8.15
CA VAL A 34 14.22 3.37 -9.24
C VAL A 34 12.91 2.81 -8.67
N ILE A 35 12.98 1.82 -7.78
CA ILE A 35 11.80 1.21 -7.17
C ILE A 35 11.03 2.22 -6.31
N SER A 36 11.71 3.04 -5.51
CA SER A 36 11.07 4.13 -4.74
C SER A 36 10.41 5.17 -5.63
N GLY A 37 11.08 5.56 -6.73
CA GLY A 37 10.53 6.51 -7.70
C GLY A 37 9.28 5.97 -8.38
N LEU A 38 9.34 4.73 -8.89
CA LEU A 38 8.20 4.04 -9.51
C LEU A 38 7.03 3.86 -8.54
N THR A 39 7.30 3.49 -7.29
CA THR A 39 6.27 3.35 -6.25
C THR A 39 5.60 4.68 -5.93
N THR A 40 6.37 5.76 -5.85
CA THR A 40 5.83 7.11 -5.63
C THR A 40 4.97 7.55 -6.80
N ILE A 41 5.39 7.26 -8.04
CA ILE A 41 4.61 7.54 -9.25
C ILE A 41 3.30 6.73 -9.23
N LEU A 42 3.36 5.44 -8.90
CA LEU A 42 2.18 4.56 -8.80
C LEU A 42 1.16 5.12 -7.80
N LYS A 43 1.61 5.45 -6.59
CA LYS A 43 0.79 6.06 -5.55
C LYS A 43 0.16 7.36 -6.01
N ASN A 44 0.92 8.23 -6.68
CA ASN A 44 0.39 9.49 -7.20
C ASN A 44 -0.66 9.27 -8.30
N VAL A 45 -0.44 8.30 -9.18
CA VAL A 45 -1.36 7.91 -10.24
C VAL A 45 -2.66 7.35 -9.65
N ASN A 46 -2.58 6.48 -8.64
CA ASN A 46 -3.75 5.90 -7.97
C ASN A 46 -4.65 6.93 -7.28
N ASN A 47 -4.05 8.05 -6.84
CA ASN A 47 -4.79 9.12 -6.14
C ASN A 47 -5.28 10.24 -7.08
N MET A 48 -5.09 10.13 -8.39
CA MET A 48 -5.60 11.13 -9.34
C MET A 48 -7.12 11.08 -9.44
N ARG A 49 -7.76 12.25 -9.38
CA ARG A 49 -9.18 12.40 -9.72
C ARG A 49 -9.31 12.41 -11.23
N ILE A 50 -10.08 11.47 -11.76
CA ILE A 50 -10.34 11.31 -13.18
C ILE A 50 -11.83 11.36 -13.47
N PHE A 51 -12.17 11.93 -14.62
CA PHE A 51 -13.54 12.08 -15.07
C PHE A 51 -13.60 11.69 -16.55
N GLY A 52 -14.50 10.76 -16.89
CA GLY A 52 -14.75 10.31 -18.25
C GLY A 52 -13.94 9.07 -18.66
N GLU A 53 -14.55 8.26 -19.53
CA GLU A 53 -14.07 6.94 -19.96
C GLU A 53 -12.67 6.98 -20.59
N ALA A 54 -12.38 8.01 -21.39
CA ALA A 54 -11.05 8.17 -21.99
C ALA A 54 -9.94 8.42 -20.94
N ALA A 55 -10.25 9.15 -19.88
CA ALA A 55 -9.32 9.40 -18.78
C ALA A 55 -9.11 8.14 -17.93
N GLU A 56 -10.16 7.36 -17.68
CA GLU A 56 -10.11 6.06 -17.01
C GLU A 56 -9.22 5.07 -17.77
N LYS A 57 -9.40 4.97 -19.08
CA LYS A 57 -8.54 4.13 -19.94
C LYS A 57 -7.08 4.56 -19.87
N ASN A 58 -6.80 5.87 -19.88
CA ASN A 58 -5.45 6.39 -19.78
C ASN A 58 -4.83 6.17 -18.40
N LEU A 59 -5.64 6.20 -17.33
CA LEU A 59 -5.20 5.83 -15.98
C LEU A 59 -4.76 4.37 -15.96
N TYR A 60 -5.63 3.49 -16.44
CA TYR A 60 -5.39 2.06 -16.51
C TYR A 60 -4.09 1.72 -17.25
N LEU A 61 -3.92 2.26 -18.46
CA LEU A 61 -2.72 2.05 -19.25
C LEU A 61 -1.46 2.56 -18.52
N SER A 62 -1.58 3.68 -17.80
CA SER A 62 -0.46 4.21 -17.02
C SER A 62 -0.10 3.28 -15.85
N GLN A 63 -1.08 2.74 -15.14
CA GLN A 63 -0.88 1.77 -14.06
C GLN A 63 -0.18 0.52 -14.58
N LEU A 64 -0.64 -0.04 -15.70
CA LEU A 64 0.00 -1.21 -16.32
C LEU A 64 1.47 -0.95 -16.69
N ILE A 65 1.78 0.20 -17.31
CA ILE A 65 3.17 0.54 -17.66
C ILE A 65 4.04 0.58 -16.40
N ILE A 66 3.54 1.16 -15.31
CA ILE A 66 4.29 1.26 -14.05
C ILE A 66 4.49 -0.13 -13.44
N LEU A 67 3.44 -0.95 -13.38
CA LEU A 67 3.50 -2.31 -12.83
C LEU A 67 4.44 -3.21 -13.65
N ASP A 68 4.36 -3.21 -14.98
CA ASP A 68 5.27 -3.98 -15.85
C ASP A 68 6.73 -3.51 -15.71
N THR A 69 6.95 -2.20 -15.56
CA THR A 69 8.31 -1.68 -15.31
C THR A 69 8.83 -2.11 -13.95
N LEU A 70 8.00 -2.06 -12.90
CA LEU A 70 8.34 -2.54 -11.55
C LEU A 70 8.69 -4.03 -11.58
N GLU A 71 7.86 -4.85 -12.22
CA GLU A 71 8.07 -6.29 -12.36
C GLU A 71 9.44 -6.58 -12.99
N LYS A 72 9.75 -5.95 -14.13
CA LYS A 72 11.02 -6.16 -14.83
C LYS A 72 12.23 -5.69 -14.02
N CYS A 73 12.11 -4.57 -13.29
CA CYS A 73 13.16 -4.10 -12.39
C CYS A 73 13.42 -5.09 -11.24
N LEU A 74 12.37 -5.67 -10.68
CA LEU A 74 12.44 -6.66 -9.59
C LEU A 74 12.98 -8.01 -10.08
N ALA A 75 12.51 -8.49 -11.24
CA ALA A 75 12.93 -9.74 -11.85
C ALA A 75 14.39 -9.71 -12.32
N GLY A 76 14.89 -8.52 -12.68
CA GLY A 76 16.28 -8.31 -13.10
C GLY A 76 17.30 -8.34 -11.95
N GLN A 77 16.87 -8.49 -10.69
CA GLN A 77 17.79 -8.54 -9.55
C GLN A 77 18.40 -9.93 -9.34
N PRO A 78 19.73 -10.05 -9.16
CA PRO A 78 20.35 -11.29 -8.71
C PRO A 78 19.85 -11.68 -7.30
N LYS A 79 19.71 -12.99 -7.06
CA LYS A 79 19.10 -13.56 -5.83
C LYS A 79 19.79 -13.16 -4.50
N ASP A 80 21.03 -12.69 -4.58
CA ASP A 80 21.88 -12.33 -3.42
C ASP A 80 22.17 -10.82 -3.31
N THR A 81 21.46 -9.98 -4.06
CA THR A 81 21.74 -8.52 -4.11
C THR A 81 20.92 -7.76 -3.06
N MET A 82 21.37 -6.55 -2.73
CA MET A 82 20.78 -5.66 -1.71
C MET A 82 19.25 -5.74 -1.67
N ARG A 83 18.74 -6.27 -0.55
CA ARG A 83 17.29 -6.28 -0.27
C ARG A 83 16.77 -4.85 -0.27
N LEU A 84 15.54 -4.67 -0.77
CA LEU A 84 14.84 -3.42 -0.55
C LEU A 84 14.79 -3.10 0.93
N ASP A 85 14.96 -1.83 1.26
CA ASP A 85 14.71 -1.33 2.59
C ASP A 85 13.31 -1.77 3.06
N GLU A 86 13.25 -2.35 4.24
CA GLU A 86 12.02 -2.95 4.78
C GLU A 86 10.91 -1.92 4.92
N THR A 87 11.27 -0.67 5.24
CA THR A 87 10.30 0.44 5.34
C THR A 87 9.72 0.76 3.97
N MET A 88 10.55 0.87 2.93
CA MET A 88 10.10 1.07 1.55
C MET A 88 9.20 -0.08 1.08
N LEU A 89 9.60 -1.32 1.34
CA LEU A 89 8.88 -2.50 0.90
C LEU A 89 7.52 -2.66 1.60
N VAL A 90 7.50 -2.61 2.95
CA VAL A 90 6.32 -2.90 3.75
C VAL A 90 5.36 -1.71 3.82
N LYS A 91 5.88 -0.47 3.88
CA LYS A 91 5.03 0.72 4.06
C LYS A 91 4.68 1.44 2.76
N GLN A 92 5.36 1.15 1.66
CA GLN A 92 5.10 1.84 0.39
C GLN A 92 4.70 0.86 -0.71
N LEU A 93 5.59 -0.06 -1.12
CA LEU A 93 5.32 -0.90 -2.29
C LEU A 93 4.21 -1.93 -2.05
N LEU A 94 4.32 -2.74 -1.00
CA LEU A 94 3.34 -3.79 -0.72
C LEU A 94 1.90 -3.28 -0.56
N PRO A 95 1.63 -2.15 0.13
CA PRO A 95 0.29 -1.57 0.19
C PRO A 95 -0.30 -1.28 -1.19
N GLU A 96 0.47 -0.67 -2.10
CA GLU A 96 0.00 -0.36 -3.45
C GLU A 96 -0.27 -1.64 -4.26
N ILE A 97 0.62 -2.64 -4.19
CA ILE A 97 0.42 -3.91 -4.90
C ILE A 97 -0.79 -4.66 -4.35
N CYS A 98 -0.91 -4.75 -3.01
CA CYS A 98 -2.08 -5.37 -2.37
C CYS A 98 -3.38 -4.67 -2.75
N HIS A 99 -3.39 -3.35 -2.94
CA HIS A 99 -4.57 -2.62 -3.37
C HIS A 99 -5.12 -3.17 -4.70
N PHE A 100 -4.27 -3.40 -5.70
CA PHE A 100 -4.69 -3.99 -6.99
C PHE A 100 -5.19 -5.43 -6.88
N LEU A 101 -4.71 -6.19 -5.90
CA LEU A 101 -5.12 -7.58 -5.69
C LEU A 101 -6.50 -7.70 -5.02
N HIS A 102 -6.89 -6.72 -4.21
CA HIS A 102 -8.12 -6.78 -3.40
C HIS A 102 -9.23 -5.84 -3.89
N THR A 103 -8.91 -4.76 -4.59
CA THR A 103 -9.90 -3.72 -4.96
C THR A 103 -10.63 -4.05 -6.26
N CYS A 104 -10.84 -5.34 -6.56
CA CYS A 104 -11.62 -5.74 -7.73
C CYS A 104 -13.09 -5.33 -7.52
N ARG A 105 -13.45 -4.12 -7.97
CA ARG A 105 -14.84 -3.76 -8.21
C ARG A 105 -15.39 -4.71 -9.26
N GLU A 106 -16.37 -5.51 -8.88
CA GLU A 106 -17.22 -6.22 -9.82
C GLU A 106 -17.72 -5.21 -10.88
N GLY A 107 -17.37 -5.42 -12.15
CA GLY A 107 -17.76 -4.54 -13.26
C GLY A 107 -16.65 -3.76 -13.98
N ASN A 108 -15.39 -3.76 -13.49
CA ASN A 108 -14.29 -3.11 -14.22
C ASN A 108 -13.63 -4.08 -15.23
N GLN A 109 -13.79 -3.81 -16.53
CA GLN A 109 -13.24 -4.62 -17.64
C GLN A 109 -11.71 -4.81 -17.57
N HIS A 110 -11.01 -3.89 -16.88
CA HIS A 110 -9.55 -3.87 -16.78
C HIS A 110 -9.00 -4.49 -15.49
N ALA A 111 -9.87 -4.88 -14.54
CA ALA A 111 -9.46 -5.35 -13.23
C ALA A 111 -8.62 -6.64 -13.29
N ALA A 112 -8.96 -7.57 -14.19
CA ALA A 112 -8.25 -8.84 -14.32
C ALA A 112 -6.79 -8.64 -14.77
N GLU A 113 -6.56 -7.77 -15.74
CA GLU A 113 -5.22 -7.46 -16.25
C GLU A 113 -4.38 -6.71 -15.21
N LEU A 114 -4.95 -5.73 -14.49
CA LEU A 114 -4.26 -5.07 -13.36
C LEU A 114 -3.85 -6.08 -12.29
N ARG A 115 -4.75 -6.99 -11.94
CA ARG A 115 -4.49 -8.04 -10.95
C ARG A 115 -3.37 -8.98 -11.39
N ASN A 116 -3.37 -9.38 -12.66
CA ASN A 116 -2.32 -10.22 -13.21
C ASN A 116 -0.97 -9.50 -13.18
N SER A 117 -0.92 -8.23 -13.58
CA SER A 117 0.31 -7.43 -13.56
C SER A 117 0.81 -7.20 -12.13
N ALA A 118 -0.08 -6.87 -11.19
CA ALA A 118 0.26 -6.77 -9.77
C ALA A 118 0.74 -8.10 -9.17
N SER A 119 0.20 -9.23 -9.64
CA SER A 119 0.66 -10.56 -9.22
C SER A 119 2.05 -10.88 -9.74
N GLY A 120 2.38 -10.46 -10.97
CA GLY A 120 3.74 -10.53 -11.52
C GLY A 120 4.74 -9.76 -10.66
N VAL A 121 4.41 -8.50 -10.32
CA VAL A 121 5.21 -7.68 -9.40
C VAL A 121 5.41 -8.38 -8.04
N LEU A 122 4.33 -8.91 -7.45
CA LEU A 122 4.38 -9.60 -6.16
C LEU A 122 5.25 -10.87 -6.22
N PHE A 123 5.15 -11.64 -7.30
CA PHE A 123 5.97 -12.83 -7.53
C PHE A 123 7.45 -12.45 -7.63
N SER A 124 7.80 -11.50 -8.50
CA SER A 124 9.18 -11.04 -8.65
C SER A 124 9.75 -10.48 -7.34
N LEU A 125 8.93 -9.78 -6.55
CA LEU A 125 9.31 -9.30 -5.22
C LEU A 125 9.57 -10.45 -4.24
N SER A 126 8.73 -11.49 -4.26
CA SER A 126 8.84 -12.64 -3.36
C SER A 126 10.13 -13.43 -3.55
N CYS A 127 10.71 -13.44 -4.76
CA CYS A 127 11.96 -14.12 -5.06
C CYS A 127 13.12 -13.66 -4.16
N ASN A 128 13.14 -12.38 -3.78
CA ASN A 128 14.20 -11.79 -2.96
C ASN A 128 13.71 -11.34 -1.56
N ASN A 129 12.40 -11.23 -1.36
CA ASN A 129 11.78 -10.71 -0.14
C ASN A 129 10.66 -11.62 0.40
N PHE A 130 10.80 -12.94 0.25
CA PHE A 130 9.78 -13.94 0.63
C PHE A 130 9.17 -13.71 2.01
N ASN A 131 9.98 -13.57 3.06
CA ASN A 131 9.46 -13.44 4.44
C ASN A 131 8.52 -12.23 4.61
N ALA A 132 8.87 -11.08 4.02
CA ALA A 132 8.05 -9.87 4.12
C ALA A 132 6.75 -10.01 3.31
N VAL A 133 6.84 -10.57 2.10
CA VAL A 133 5.67 -10.86 1.25
C VAL A 133 4.75 -11.87 1.91
N PHE A 134 5.30 -13.00 2.38
CA PHE A 134 4.59 -14.06 3.08
C PHE A 134 3.91 -13.54 4.34
N SER A 135 4.64 -12.85 5.22
CA SER A 135 4.08 -12.27 6.45
C SER A 135 2.89 -11.36 6.16
N ARG A 136 2.99 -10.54 5.09
CA ARG A 136 1.91 -9.62 4.70
C ARG A 136 0.67 -10.35 4.20
N ILE A 137 0.84 -11.36 3.35
CA ILE A 137 -0.25 -12.16 2.80
C ILE A 137 -0.91 -12.99 3.91
N SER A 138 -0.13 -13.68 4.73
CA SER A 138 -0.63 -14.51 5.84
C SER A 138 -1.44 -13.70 6.85
N THR A 139 -0.98 -12.50 7.20
CA THR A 139 -1.74 -11.60 8.10
C THR A 139 -3.09 -11.20 7.49
N ARG A 140 -3.13 -10.92 6.18
CA ARG A 140 -4.37 -10.55 5.48
C ARG A 140 -5.32 -11.74 5.37
N LEU A 141 -4.83 -12.92 5.03
CA LEU A 141 -5.63 -14.14 4.97
C LEU A 141 -6.20 -14.51 6.34
N ALA A 142 -5.39 -14.46 7.41
CA ALA A 142 -5.85 -14.75 8.76
C ALA A 142 -6.96 -13.79 9.20
N PHE A 143 -6.83 -12.50 8.87
CA PHE A 143 -7.87 -11.50 9.16
C PHE A 143 -9.19 -11.83 8.44
N TRP A 144 -9.15 -12.04 7.13
CA TRP A 144 -10.37 -12.32 6.36
C TRP A 144 -11.00 -13.67 6.73
N ASN A 145 -10.18 -14.69 6.96
CA ASN A 145 -10.65 -15.99 7.42
C ASN A 145 -11.36 -15.89 8.79
N TRP A 146 -10.85 -15.05 9.69
CA TRP A 146 -11.53 -14.81 10.97
C TRP A 146 -12.87 -14.08 10.77
N VAL A 147 -12.91 -13.03 9.92
CA VAL A 147 -14.14 -12.31 9.59
C VAL A 147 -15.21 -13.23 8.98
N GLU A 148 -14.81 -14.13 8.08
CA GLU A 148 -15.73 -15.05 7.40
C GLU A 148 -16.25 -16.17 8.32
N ASN A 149 -15.41 -16.71 9.21
CA ASN A 149 -15.79 -17.82 10.08
C ASN A 149 -16.45 -17.38 11.39
N TYR A 150 -16.26 -16.13 11.81
CA TYR A 150 -16.77 -15.59 13.06
C TYR A 150 -17.49 -14.23 12.85
N PRO A 151 -18.46 -14.13 11.92
CA PRO A 151 -19.13 -12.87 11.60
C PRO A 151 -19.94 -12.32 12.78
N ASP A 152 -20.48 -13.20 13.63
CA ASP A 152 -21.24 -12.81 14.83
C ASP A 152 -20.32 -12.28 15.94
N GLU A 153 -19.11 -12.85 16.10
CA GLU A 153 -18.11 -12.32 17.04
C GLU A 153 -17.60 -10.98 16.55
N PHE A 154 -17.33 -10.85 15.25
CA PHE A 154 -16.95 -9.58 14.64
C PHE A 154 -18.04 -8.52 14.83
N THR A 155 -19.30 -8.86 14.58
CA THR A 155 -20.45 -7.95 14.75
C THR A 155 -20.65 -7.55 16.22
N LYS A 156 -20.49 -8.49 17.17
CA LYS A 156 -20.56 -8.20 18.61
C LYS A 156 -19.38 -7.33 19.07
N LEU A 157 -18.17 -7.63 18.64
CA LEU A 157 -16.97 -6.82 18.90
C LEU A 157 -17.12 -5.41 18.33
N TYR A 158 -17.76 -5.26 17.16
CA TYR A 158 -18.05 -3.97 16.53
C TYR A 158 -19.18 -3.18 17.23
N GLN A 159 -20.04 -3.84 18.01
CA GLN A 159 -21.20 -3.22 18.65
C GLN A 159 -21.05 -2.98 20.16
N ILE A 160 -20.11 -3.66 20.82
CA ILE A 160 -19.87 -3.55 22.26
C ILE A 160 -18.75 -2.52 22.47
N PRO A 161 -19.00 -1.39 23.17
CA PRO A 161 -17.92 -0.52 23.64
C PRO A 161 -17.04 -1.34 24.57
N GLN A 162 -15.85 -1.75 24.09
CA GLN A 162 -14.96 -2.61 24.84
C GLN A 162 -14.27 -1.81 25.96
N THR A 163 -14.99 -1.49 27.03
CA THR A 163 -14.49 -0.63 28.13
C THR A 163 -13.32 -1.27 28.88
N ASP A 164 -13.33 -2.59 29.04
CA ASP A 164 -12.25 -3.35 29.69
C ASP A 164 -11.00 -3.49 28.77
N MET A 165 -11.20 -3.63 27.45
CA MET A 165 -10.07 -3.53 26.51
C MET A 165 -9.60 -2.09 26.37
N ALA A 166 -10.44 -1.07 26.56
CA ALA A 166 -10.02 0.32 26.55
C ALA A 166 -9.07 0.60 27.72
N GLU A 167 -9.36 0.09 28.92
CA GLU A 167 -8.46 0.22 30.08
C GLU A 167 -7.17 -0.60 29.92
N CYS A 168 -7.25 -1.82 29.35
CA CYS A 168 -6.06 -2.60 28.99
C CYS A 168 -5.24 -1.95 27.88
N ALA A 169 -5.89 -1.37 26.89
CA ALA A 169 -5.28 -0.62 25.80
C ALA A 169 -4.69 0.68 26.31
N GLU A 170 -5.31 1.38 27.26
CA GLU A 170 -4.78 2.57 27.91
C GLU A 170 -3.54 2.24 28.74
N LYS A 171 -3.56 1.14 29.50
CA LYS A 171 -2.36 0.62 30.18
C LYS A 171 -1.27 0.24 29.19
N LEU A 172 -1.63 -0.40 28.07
CA LEU A 172 -0.71 -0.71 26.96
C LEU A 172 -0.16 0.57 26.32
N PHE A 173 -0.98 1.59 26.13
CA PHE A 173 -0.64 2.91 25.57
C PHE A 173 0.28 3.68 26.51
N ASN A 174 0.04 3.66 27.81
CA ASN A 174 0.92 4.24 28.83
C ASN A 174 2.27 3.50 28.90
N LEU A 175 2.26 2.16 28.77
CA LEU A 175 3.49 1.38 28.66
C LEU A 175 4.27 1.76 27.40
N VAL A 176 3.54 1.86 26.28
CA VAL A 176 4.01 2.30 24.95
C VAL A 176 4.54 3.75 24.98
N ASP A 177 3.90 4.65 25.71
CA ASP A 177 4.31 6.05 25.87
C ASP A 177 5.60 6.14 26.70
N GLY A 178 5.72 5.32 27.74
CA GLY A 178 6.98 5.09 28.44
C GLY A 178 8.09 4.51 27.55
N PHE A 179 7.74 3.75 26.51
CA PHE A 179 8.69 3.34 25.46
C PHE A 179 9.00 4.45 24.44
N ALA A 180 8.09 5.42 24.28
CA ALA A 180 8.15 6.50 23.29
C ALA A 180 9.15 7.63 23.67
N GLU A 181 9.65 7.65 24.90
CA GLU A 181 10.69 8.60 25.33
C GLU A 181 12.03 8.42 24.60
N SER A 182 12.29 7.25 23.98
CA SER A 182 13.48 7.05 23.14
C SER A 182 13.15 6.94 21.65
N THR A 183 13.87 7.72 20.83
CA THR A 183 13.69 7.78 19.36
C THR A 183 13.91 6.43 18.66
N LYS A 184 14.71 5.53 19.24
CA LYS A 184 14.92 4.16 18.71
C LYS A 184 13.77 3.20 19.00
N ARG A 185 13.02 3.39 20.10
CA ARG A 185 11.93 2.48 20.51
C ARG A 185 10.56 2.89 19.92
N LYS A 186 10.36 4.17 19.59
CA LYS A 186 9.19 4.68 18.84
C LYS A 186 8.90 3.91 17.53
N ALA A 187 9.94 3.48 16.82
CA ALA A 187 9.78 2.74 15.57
C ALA A 187 9.17 1.33 15.76
N ALA A 188 9.38 0.72 16.93
CA ALA A 188 8.85 -0.60 17.28
C ALA A 188 7.38 -0.56 17.73
N VAL A 189 6.93 0.59 18.21
CA VAL A 189 5.57 0.85 18.66
C VAL A 189 4.61 1.11 17.49
N TRP A 190 5.13 1.68 16.41
CA TRP A 190 4.33 2.19 15.29
C TRP A 190 3.45 1.13 14.59
N PRO A 191 3.91 -0.13 14.38
CA PRO A 191 3.06 -1.18 13.84
C PRO A 191 1.90 -1.54 14.77
N LEU A 192 2.10 -1.50 16.09
CA LEU A 192 1.06 -1.77 17.09
C LEU A 192 0.01 -0.66 17.10
N GLN A 193 0.43 0.61 17.01
CA GLN A 193 -0.48 1.75 16.87
C GLN A 193 -1.33 1.68 15.59
N ILE A 194 -0.75 1.25 14.46
CA ILE A 194 -1.48 1.06 13.20
C ILE A 194 -2.47 -0.11 13.29
N ILE A 195 -2.08 -1.22 13.93
CA ILE A 195 -2.98 -2.37 14.14
C ILE A 195 -4.16 -1.95 15.03
N LEU A 196 -3.93 -1.19 16.10
CA LEU A 196 -4.99 -0.69 16.98
C LEU A 196 -5.93 0.30 16.27
N LEU A 197 -5.40 1.21 15.44
CA LEU A 197 -6.21 2.13 14.61
C LEU A 197 -7.03 1.42 13.53
N ILE A 198 -6.54 0.29 13.01
CA ILE A 198 -7.27 -0.56 12.04
C ILE A 198 -8.37 -1.36 12.74
N LEU A 199 -8.15 -1.80 13.98
CA LEU A 199 -9.10 -2.60 14.76
C LEU A 199 -10.17 -1.74 15.46
N CYS A 200 -9.91 -0.46 15.72
CA CYS A 200 -10.83 0.46 16.41
C CYS A 200 -11.00 1.80 15.66
N PRO A 201 -11.81 1.85 14.59
CA PRO A 201 -11.99 3.05 13.76
C PRO A 201 -12.75 4.20 14.44
N GLU A 202 -13.44 3.93 15.55
CA GLU A 202 -14.19 4.92 16.34
C GLU A 202 -13.28 5.97 16.99
N ILE A 203 -12.06 5.57 17.37
CA ILE A 203 -11.04 6.46 17.97
C ILE A 203 -10.66 7.58 16.99
N ILE A 204 -10.63 7.30 15.68
CA ILE A 204 -10.33 8.32 14.65
C ILE A 204 -11.47 9.34 14.56
N GLN A 205 -12.72 8.90 14.78
CA GLN A 205 -13.88 9.78 14.75
C GLN A 205 -13.94 10.70 15.97
N ASP A 206 -13.54 10.22 17.15
CA ASP A 206 -13.51 11.05 18.35
C ASP A 206 -12.28 11.97 18.42
N ILE A 207 -11.09 11.51 17.99
CA ILE A 207 -9.93 12.41 17.79
C ILE A 207 -10.26 13.51 16.78
N SER A 208 -10.99 13.17 15.71
CA SER A 208 -11.42 14.17 14.74
C SER A 208 -12.46 15.15 15.30
N LYS A 209 -13.23 14.79 16.33
CA LYS A 209 -14.17 15.70 16.99
C LYS A 209 -13.45 16.59 18.00
N ASP A 210 -12.56 16.04 18.82
CA ASP A 210 -11.79 16.79 19.82
C ASP A 210 -10.89 17.85 19.17
N VAL A 211 -10.26 17.54 18.02
CA VAL A 211 -9.48 18.51 17.23
C VAL A 211 -10.37 19.60 16.63
N VAL A 212 -11.65 19.31 16.35
CA VAL A 212 -12.60 20.30 15.81
C VAL A 212 -13.14 21.19 16.94
N ASP A 213 -13.37 20.64 18.14
CA ASP A 213 -13.89 21.39 19.29
C ASP A 213 -12.83 22.29 19.94
N GLU A 214 -11.56 21.88 20.02
CA GLU A 214 -10.45 22.77 20.44
C GLU A 214 -10.25 23.97 19.50
N ASN A 215 -10.53 23.80 18.21
CA ASN A 215 -10.45 24.87 17.22
C ASN A 215 -11.65 25.82 17.27
N ASN A 216 -12.79 25.38 17.82
CA ASN A 216 -13.99 26.20 18.00
C ASN A 216 -14.02 26.96 19.34
N MET A 217 -13.30 26.50 20.38
CA MET A 217 -13.12 27.23 21.64
C MET A 217 -12.04 28.33 21.57
N ASN A 218 -11.16 28.29 20.58
CA ASN A 218 -10.11 29.29 20.35
C ASN A 218 -10.48 30.36 19.29
N LYS A 219 -11.78 30.50 18.98
CA LYS A 219 -12.37 31.56 18.15
C LYS A 219 -13.38 32.35 18.95
#